data_AF-A0A3D5TDL9-F1
#
_entry.id   AF-A0A3D5TDL9-F1
#
_cell.length_a   1.000
_cell.length_b   1.000
_cell.length_c   1.000
_cell.angle_alpha   90.00
_cell.angle_beta   90.00
_cell.angle_gamma   90.00
#
_symmetry.space_group_name_H-M   'P 1'
#
loop_
_entity.id
_entity.type
_entity.pdbx_description
1 polymer ?
#
loop_
_entity_poly.entity_id
_entity_poly.type
_entity_poly.pdbx_seq_one_letter_code
_entity_poly.pdbx_strand_id
1 'polypeptide(L)'
;MKKLLSFFLSIALLSTLSFTAYATEVAPSVPQEHAIPSIPEEISFSHNRIIKGFTRSASNNLRVMNEYEILQSASAKSDAELLQEGYGEDTISQIRDGTIAELIRKSIFSRASLPSIELSELGYTESEIEYMKSLTGTETLADLSTRGILADCYTYNTFVSHTYNKSKDKTYFICNYGWEWDKCPNWVLTDCAGLGWNHDFHPDDAVDSDYNKTFKTYVNQGNASDKKYTTKHIYEKELQTAEDQFDMNGFYGSDYYVKSGSGTICLSQTGKVNDVKLSFKYGHNQFGPAVSVSYPWGVSFGLDGAETIFQPDEIVYNDFATVK
;
A
#
# COMPACT_ATOMS: atom_id res chain seq x y z
N MET A 1 -23.94 -8.65 -54.46
CA MET A 1 -23.98 -7.19 -54.19
C MET A 1 -23.49 -6.98 -52.76
N LYS A 2 -22.19 -6.75 -52.55
CA LYS A 2 -21.56 -5.48 -52.10
C LYS A 2 -22.25 -4.92 -50.84
N LYS A 3 -21.63 -4.83 -49.66
CA LYS A 3 -20.37 -4.13 -49.27
C LYS A 3 -19.68 -4.90 -48.10
N LEU A 4 -18.42 -5.35 -48.17
CA LEU A 4 -17.13 -4.69 -47.79
C LEU A 4 -17.20 -3.94 -46.44
N LEU A 5 -16.56 -4.34 -45.33
CA LEU A 5 -15.14 -4.66 -44.99
C LEU A 5 -14.22 -3.43 -44.89
N SER A 6 -13.56 -3.32 -43.72
CA SER A 6 -12.35 -2.55 -43.35
C SER A 6 -12.46 -1.05 -43.00
N PHE A 7 -11.97 -0.69 -41.80
CA PHE A 7 -11.03 0.42 -41.61
C PHE A 7 -10.26 0.23 -40.28
N PHE A 8 -9.02 -0.25 -40.38
CA PHE A 8 -7.97 -0.05 -39.38
C PHE A 8 -7.20 1.23 -39.75
N LEU A 9 -6.59 1.85 -38.74
CA LEU A 9 -5.36 2.68 -38.80
C LEU A 9 -5.48 4.20 -39.08
N SER A 10 -4.59 4.93 -38.38
CA SER A 10 -4.21 6.36 -38.49
C SER A 10 -4.97 7.28 -37.52
N ILE A 11 -4.35 8.07 -36.63
CA ILE A 11 -3.34 9.10 -36.92
C ILE A 11 -2.40 9.30 -35.71
N ALA A 12 -1.10 9.11 -35.95
CA ALA A 12 -0.02 9.84 -35.29
C ALA A 12 0.32 11.10 -36.12
N LEU A 13 1.03 12.05 -35.51
CA LEU A 13 1.39 13.42 -35.96
C LEU A 13 0.33 14.50 -35.72
N LEU A 14 0.58 15.34 -34.72
CA LEU A 14 0.67 16.78 -34.98
C LEU A 14 1.93 17.36 -34.32
N SER A 15 2.66 18.08 -35.16
CA SER A 15 3.97 18.67 -34.98
C SER A 15 3.92 20.08 -34.40
N THR A 16 4.98 20.44 -33.67
CA THR A 16 5.65 21.76 -33.68
C THR A 16 4.80 23.02 -33.46
N LEU A 17 4.92 23.61 -32.28
CA LEU A 17 4.93 25.07 -32.13
C LEU A 17 6.17 25.49 -31.33
N SER A 18 7.12 26.04 -32.08
CA SER A 18 8.27 26.80 -31.59
C SER A 18 7.83 28.23 -31.22
N PHE A 19 8.16 28.66 -30.01
CA PHE A 19 8.32 30.07 -29.67
C PHE A 19 9.60 30.23 -28.85
N THR A 20 10.60 30.88 -29.43
CA THR A 20 11.69 31.54 -28.71
C THR A 20 11.22 32.94 -28.31
N ALA A 21 11.36 33.35 -27.05
CA ALA A 21 12.49 34.18 -26.63
C ALA A 21 12.37 34.79 -25.21
N TYR A 22 13.54 34.92 -24.58
CA TYR A 22 14.02 35.82 -23.52
C TYR A 22 13.63 35.64 -22.03
N ALA A 23 14.64 35.18 -21.28
CA ALA A 23 15.20 35.69 -20.01
C ALA A 23 14.42 36.85 -19.33
N THR A 24 14.23 36.91 -18.01
CA THR A 24 15.08 36.59 -16.85
C THR A 24 14.16 36.76 -15.64
N GLU A 25 14.26 35.95 -14.58
CA GLU A 25 14.21 36.42 -13.18
C GLU A 25 14.28 35.25 -12.17
N VAL A 26 15.41 35.24 -11.46
CA VAL A 26 15.65 34.85 -10.06
C VAL A 26 14.97 33.57 -9.53
N ALA A 27 15.79 32.52 -9.40
CA ALA A 27 15.49 31.35 -8.58
C ALA A 27 15.27 31.74 -7.11
N PRO A 28 14.20 31.27 -6.43
CA PRO A 28 14.11 31.40 -4.99
C PRO A 28 15.16 30.49 -4.32
N SER A 29 15.91 31.11 -3.42
CA SER A 29 17.00 30.53 -2.64
C SER A 29 16.61 29.28 -1.85
N VAL A 30 17.43 28.25 -1.98
CA VAL A 30 17.46 27.04 -1.14
C VAL A 30 17.66 27.45 0.33
N PRO A 31 16.76 27.08 1.27
CA PRO A 31 17.03 27.24 2.69
C PRO A 31 18.15 26.29 3.14
N GLN A 32 19.09 26.85 3.91
CA GLN A 32 20.27 26.17 4.42
C GLN A 32 19.96 24.87 5.18
N GLU A 33 20.77 23.88 4.84
CA GLU A 33 21.02 22.61 5.52
C GLU A 33 21.11 22.78 7.05
N HIS A 34 20.17 22.19 7.78
CA HIS A 34 20.34 21.87 9.18
C HIS A 34 20.68 20.38 9.29
N ALA A 35 21.84 20.12 9.89
CA ALA A 35 22.42 18.79 10.04
C ALA A 35 21.43 17.83 10.70
N ILE A 36 21.03 16.80 9.97
CA ILE A 36 20.33 15.63 10.51
C ILE A 36 21.39 14.76 11.21
N PRO A 37 21.21 14.38 12.49
CA PRO A 37 22.17 13.53 13.18
C PRO A 37 22.30 12.17 12.47
N SER A 38 23.56 11.73 12.36
CA SER A 38 24.00 10.49 11.71
C SER A 38 23.24 9.25 12.20
N ILE A 39 22.61 8.54 11.26
CA ILE A 39 22.03 7.19 11.46
C ILE A 39 23.17 6.17 11.27
N PRO A 40 23.41 5.24 12.23
CA PRO A 40 24.51 4.28 12.12
C PRO A 40 24.24 3.14 11.12
N GLU A 41 25.35 2.55 10.68
CA GLU A 41 25.58 1.61 9.57
C GLU A 41 24.70 0.35 9.46
N GLU A 42 24.60 -0.07 8.19
CA GLU A 42 24.15 -1.33 7.56
C GLU A 42 23.82 -2.55 8.43
N ILE A 43 22.69 -3.19 8.12
CA ILE A 43 22.47 -4.62 8.38
C ILE A 43 21.88 -5.27 7.12
N SER A 44 22.68 -6.12 6.46
CA SER A 44 22.27 -7.09 5.45
C SER A 44 21.27 -8.10 6.05
N PHE A 45 20.13 -8.30 5.37
CA PHE A 45 19.03 -9.16 5.80
C PHE A 45 19.20 -10.56 5.19
N SER A 46 19.70 -11.51 5.99
CA SER A 46 19.58 -12.93 5.65
C SER A 46 18.27 -13.50 6.21
N HIS A 47 17.73 -14.45 5.45
CA HIS A 47 16.43 -15.12 5.52
C HIS A 47 16.04 -15.82 6.86
N ASN A 48 16.62 -15.45 7.99
CA ASN A 48 16.25 -15.99 9.30
C ASN A 48 16.50 -15.04 10.49
N ARG A 49 16.54 -13.73 10.27
CA ARG A 49 16.61 -12.74 11.36
C ARG A 49 15.37 -11.86 11.36
N ILE A 50 14.35 -12.39 12.05
CA ILE A 50 13.29 -11.64 12.72
C ILE A 50 13.79 -10.24 13.08
N ILE A 51 13.12 -9.23 12.52
CA ILE A 51 13.25 -7.78 12.78
C ILE A 51 13.79 -7.58 14.20
N LYS A 52 14.98 -6.98 14.35
CA LYS A 52 15.52 -6.64 15.68
C LYS A 52 14.57 -5.65 16.35
N GLY A 53 13.70 -6.18 17.20
CA GLY A 53 12.60 -5.50 17.88
C GLY A 53 11.28 -6.28 17.87
N PHE A 54 11.15 -7.33 17.06
CA PHE A 54 9.88 -7.99 16.75
C PHE A 54 9.94 -9.45 17.15
N THR A 55 9.92 -9.78 18.43
CA THR A 55 9.67 -11.17 18.81
C THR A 55 8.32 -11.59 18.23
N ARG A 56 8.31 -12.69 17.46
CA ARG A 56 7.14 -13.39 16.85
C ARG A 56 6.04 -13.81 17.84
N SER A 57 6.08 -13.29 19.06
CA SER A 57 5.23 -13.62 20.20
C SER A 57 4.23 -12.51 20.57
N ALA A 58 4.11 -11.42 19.78
CA ALA A 58 3.27 -10.26 20.18
C ALA A 58 2.46 -9.56 19.08
N SER A 59 2.15 -10.18 17.94
CA SER A 59 1.05 -9.67 17.09
C SER A 59 0.24 -10.79 16.46
N ASN A 60 -1.00 -10.95 16.91
CA ASN A 60 -2.00 -11.83 16.30
C ASN A 60 -2.58 -11.25 14.99
N ASN A 61 -1.98 -10.18 14.43
CA ASN A 61 -2.60 -9.29 13.44
C ASN A 61 -1.76 -9.08 12.16
N LEU A 62 -0.67 -9.84 11.97
CA LEU A 62 0.11 -9.79 10.73
C LEU A 62 -0.64 -10.55 9.63
N ARG A 63 -0.87 -9.90 8.49
CA ARG A 63 -1.44 -10.56 7.30
C ARG A 63 -0.50 -10.43 6.12
N VAL A 64 -0.47 -11.49 5.32
CA VAL A 64 0.38 -11.62 4.13
C VAL A 64 -0.53 -11.87 2.95
N MET A 65 -0.25 -11.19 1.85
CA MET A 65 -0.97 -11.38 0.60
C MET A 65 -0.07 -11.14 -0.60
N ASN A 66 -0.21 -11.94 -1.65
CA ASN A 66 0.43 -11.66 -2.93
C ASN A 66 -0.58 -11.41 -4.05
N GLU A 67 -0.06 -10.92 -5.17
CA GLU A 67 -0.84 -10.57 -6.35
C GLU A 67 -1.72 -11.72 -6.88
N TYR A 68 -1.30 -12.98 -6.71
CA TYR A 68 -2.05 -14.15 -7.14
C TYR A 68 -3.20 -14.48 -6.17
N GLU A 69 -3.00 -14.30 -4.87
CA GLU A 69 -4.06 -14.48 -3.86
C GLU A 69 -5.18 -13.44 -4.02
N ILE A 70 -4.84 -12.20 -4.44
CA ILE A 70 -5.84 -11.17 -4.80
C ILE A 70 -6.74 -11.68 -5.91
N LEU A 71 -6.13 -12.20 -6.97
CA LEU A 71 -6.85 -12.75 -8.12
C LEU A 71 -7.71 -13.95 -7.72
N GLN A 72 -7.21 -14.84 -6.87
CA GLN A 72 -7.99 -15.97 -6.38
C GLN A 72 -9.22 -15.52 -5.59
N SER A 73 -9.06 -14.55 -4.69
CA SER A 73 -10.18 -13.98 -3.93
C SER A 73 -11.22 -13.35 -4.86
N ALA A 74 -10.79 -12.52 -5.81
CA ALA A 74 -11.70 -11.91 -6.79
C ALA A 74 -12.40 -12.96 -7.68
N SER A 75 -11.70 -14.02 -8.07
CA SER A 75 -12.26 -15.11 -8.87
C SER A 75 -13.33 -15.92 -8.13
N ALA A 76 -13.29 -15.95 -6.79
CA ALA A 76 -14.25 -16.66 -5.96
C ALA A 76 -15.56 -15.88 -5.70
N LYS A 77 -15.53 -14.55 -5.82
CA LYS A 77 -16.70 -13.68 -5.66
C LYS A 77 -17.60 -13.72 -6.89
N SER A 78 -18.88 -13.42 -6.73
CA SER A 78 -19.82 -13.22 -7.84
C SER A 78 -19.60 -11.89 -8.55
N ASP A 79 -20.10 -11.76 -9.78
CA ASP A 79 -19.98 -10.50 -10.54
C ASP A 79 -20.69 -9.33 -9.82
N ALA A 80 -21.79 -9.60 -9.12
CA ALA A 80 -22.51 -8.59 -8.34
C ALA A 80 -21.70 -8.09 -7.13
N GLU A 81 -20.99 -8.99 -6.44
CA GLU A 81 -20.09 -8.62 -5.34
C GLU A 81 -18.89 -7.81 -5.87
N LEU A 82 -18.29 -8.23 -6.99
CA LEU A 82 -17.20 -7.49 -7.62
C LEU A 82 -17.63 -6.10 -8.07
N LEU A 83 -18.82 -5.95 -8.67
CA LEU A 83 -19.39 -4.64 -9.03
C LEU A 83 -19.63 -3.76 -7.80
N GLN A 84 -20.11 -4.35 -6.70
CA GLN A 84 -20.32 -3.64 -5.44
C GLN A 84 -19.00 -3.18 -4.82
N GLU A 85 -17.95 -3.99 -4.95
CA GLU A 85 -16.60 -3.61 -4.55
C GLU A 85 -16.08 -2.49 -5.46
N GLY A 86 -16.42 -2.51 -6.74
CA GLY A 86 -16.16 -1.42 -7.68
C GLY A 86 -15.54 -1.89 -8.99
N TYR A 87 -15.22 -3.18 -9.12
CA TYR A 87 -14.64 -3.75 -10.34
C TYR A 87 -15.49 -3.38 -11.57
N GLY A 88 -14.84 -2.85 -12.60
CA GLY A 88 -15.49 -2.57 -13.87
C GLY A 88 -15.89 -3.86 -14.58
N GLU A 89 -16.97 -3.83 -15.37
CA GLU A 89 -17.47 -4.98 -16.13
C GLU A 89 -16.37 -5.62 -17.01
N ASP A 90 -15.54 -4.79 -17.65
CA ASP A 90 -14.40 -5.27 -18.46
C ASP A 90 -13.37 -6.03 -17.61
N THR A 91 -13.05 -5.51 -16.42
CA THR A 91 -12.14 -6.17 -15.49
C THR A 91 -12.73 -7.50 -15.00
N ILE A 92 -14.03 -7.53 -14.67
CA ILE A 92 -14.72 -8.75 -14.26
C ILE A 92 -14.64 -9.80 -15.37
N SER A 93 -14.94 -9.41 -16.62
CA SER A 93 -14.80 -10.31 -17.78
C SER A 93 -13.39 -10.87 -17.89
N GLN A 94 -12.36 -10.04 -17.73
CA GLN A 94 -10.95 -10.45 -17.80
C GLN A 94 -10.50 -11.35 -16.63
N ILE A 95 -11.15 -11.24 -15.46
CA ILE A 95 -10.97 -12.18 -14.35
C ILE A 95 -11.57 -13.53 -14.75
N ARG A 96 -12.79 -13.54 -15.29
CA ARG A 96 -13.52 -14.78 -15.64
C ARG A 96 -12.89 -15.56 -16.78
N ASP A 97 -12.37 -14.88 -17.79
CA ASP A 97 -11.76 -15.53 -18.96
C ASP A 97 -10.27 -15.87 -18.79
N GLY A 98 -9.67 -15.50 -17.64
CA GLY A 98 -8.27 -15.78 -17.32
C GLY A 98 -7.25 -14.81 -17.94
N THR A 99 -7.70 -13.76 -18.66
CA THR A 99 -6.82 -12.75 -19.26
C THR A 99 -5.89 -12.14 -18.21
N ILE A 100 -6.44 -11.79 -17.05
CA ILE A 100 -5.66 -11.21 -15.95
C ILE A 100 -4.59 -12.16 -15.41
N ALA A 101 -4.90 -13.45 -15.26
CA ALA A 101 -3.93 -14.45 -14.84
C ALA A 101 -2.74 -14.52 -15.81
N GLU A 102 -3.02 -14.50 -17.11
CA GLU A 102 -1.96 -14.50 -18.13
C GLU A 102 -1.16 -13.19 -18.16
N LEU A 103 -1.76 -12.05 -17.79
CA LEU A 103 -1.02 -10.78 -17.66
C LEU A 103 -0.02 -10.83 -16.50
N ILE A 104 -0.41 -11.32 -15.32
CA ILE A 104 0.52 -11.54 -14.17
C ILE A 104 1.65 -12.46 -14.60
N ARG A 105 1.28 -13.56 -15.25
CA ARG A 105 2.25 -14.57 -15.65
C ARG A 105 3.27 -13.95 -16.60
N LYS A 106 2.82 -13.26 -17.64
CA LYS A 106 3.69 -12.57 -18.60
C LYS A 106 4.58 -11.50 -17.94
N SER A 107 4.07 -10.75 -16.96
CA SER A 107 4.90 -9.76 -16.27
C SER A 107 6.04 -10.42 -15.48
N ILE A 108 5.77 -11.56 -14.83
CA ILE A 108 6.81 -12.35 -14.14
C ILE A 108 7.87 -12.84 -15.12
N PHE A 109 7.48 -13.39 -16.27
CA PHE A 109 8.44 -13.82 -17.30
C PHE A 109 9.26 -12.66 -17.87
N SER A 110 8.62 -11.51 -18.12
CA SER A 110 9.32 -10.30 -18.53
C SER A 110 10.34 -9.88 -17.48
N ARG A 111 9.96 -9.90 -16.20
CA ARG A 111 10.84 -9.54 -15.09
C ARG A 111 11.99 -10.52 -14.93
N ALA A 112 11.74 -11.83 -15.06
CA ALA A 112 12.77 -12.86 -15.02
C ALA A 112 13.87 -12.68 -16.07
N SER A 113 13.59 -11.95 -17.16
CA SER A 113 14.60 -11.63 -18.18
C SER A 113 15.61 -10.54 -17.76
N LEU A 114 15.29 -9.72 -16.74
CA LEU A 114 16.17 -8.66 -16.24
C LEU A 114 17.48 -9.22 -15.66
N PRO A 115 18.63 -8.53 -15.78
CA PRO A 115 19.88 -8.95 -15.14
C PRO A 115 19.72 -9.31 -13.65
N SER A 116 20.50 -10.28 -13.15
CA SER A 116 20.42 -10.73 -11.75
C SER A 116 20.63 -9.61 -10.74
N ILE A 117 21.47 -8.62 -11.09
CA ILE A 117 21.66 -7.43 -10.26
C ILE A 117 20.36 -6.61 -10.15
N GLU A 118 19.67 -6.37 -11.26
CA GLU A 118 18.39 -5.64 -11.25
C GLU A 118 17.32 -6.40 -10.47
N LEU A 119 17.28 -7.74 -10.58
CA LEU A 119 16.38 -8.56 -9.76
C LEU A 119 16.72 -8.44 -8.26
N SER A 120 17.99 -8.39 -7.90
CA SER A 120 18.39 -8.15 -6.51
C SER A 120 17.94 -6.79 -6.00
N GLU A 121 18.05 -5.73 -6.82
CA GLU A 121 17.58 -4.38 -6.47
C GLU A 121 16.05 -4.31 -6.34
N LEU A 122 15.32 -5.16 -7.07
CA LEU A 122 13.88 -5.33 -6.90
C LEU A 122 13.50 -6.11 -5.62
N GLY A 123 14.47 -6.68 -4.90
CA GLY A 123 14.27 -7.38 -3.64
C GLY A 123 14.18 -8.90 -3.73
N TYR A 124 14.50 -9.51 -4.88
CA TYR A 124 14.57 -10.96 -5.00
C TYR A 124 15.85 -11.50 -4.34
N THR A 125 15.71 -12.64 -3.67
CA THR A 125 16.84 -13.40 -3.13
C THR A 125 17.60 -14.17 -4.19
N GLU A 126 18.83 -14.57 -3.87
CA GLU A 126 19.66 -15.39 -4.76
C GLU A 126 18.93 -16.67 -5.23
N SER A 127 18.21 -17.35 -4.33
CA SER A 127 17.46 -18.58 -4.68
C SER A 127 16.25 -18.31 -5.57
N GLU A 128 15.55 -17.19 -5.36
CA GLU A 128 14.44 -16.79 -6.23
C GLU A 128 14.96 -16.39 -7.61
N ILE A 129 16.08 -15.66 -7.67
CA ILE A 129 16.74 -15.28 -8.92
C ILE A 129 17.16 -16.53 -9.68
N GLU A 130 17.82 -17.50 -9.03
CA GLU A 130 18.20 -18.76 -9.67
C GLU A 130 16.99 -19.48 -10.26
N TYR A 131 15.89 -19.56 -9.51
CA TYR A 131 14.64 -20.14 -10.01
C TYR A 131 14.07 -19.35 -11.19
N MET A 132 14.01 -18.01 -11.10
CA MET A 132 13.56 -17.13 -12.19
C MET A 132 14.39 -17.32 -13.47
N LYS A 133 15.70 -17.54 -13.35
CA LYS A 133 16.59 -17.81 -14.50
C LYS A 133 16.42 -19.21 -15.10
N SER A 134 15.83 -20.13 -14.34
CA SER A 134 15.54 -21.49 -14.80
C SER A 134 14.17 -21.65 -15.45
N LEU A 135 13.34 -20.60 -15.45
CA LEU A 135 11.96 -20.67 -15.95
C LEU A 135 11.91 -21.08 -17.42
N THR A 136 11.01 -22.03 -17.71
CA THR A 136 10.88 -22.66 -19.03
C THR A 136 9.74 -22.09 -19.86
N GLY A 137 8.83 -21.33 -19.24
CA GLY A 137 7.62 -20.84 -19.91
C GLY A 137 6.42 -21.78 -19.76
N THR A 138 6.51 -22.80 -18.91
CA THR A 138 5.42 -23.77 -18.65
C THR A 138 4.82 -23.63 -17.26
N GLU A 139 5.46 -22.87 -16.39
CA GLU A 139 5.07 -22.65 -15.01
C GLU A 139 3.73 -21.93 -14.92
N THR A 140 2.86 -22.40 -14.03
CA THR A 140 1.58 -21.77 -13.71
C THR A 140 1.77 -20.66 -12.67
N LEU A 141 0.78 -19.78 -12.50
CA LEU A 141 0.82 -18.78 -11.42
C LEU A 141 0.89 -19.42 -10.02
N ALA A 142 0.25 -20.57 -9.83
CA ALA A 142 0.33 -21.31 -8.57
C ALA A 142 1.77 -21.80 -8.30
N ASP A 143 2.45 -22.31 -9.33
CA ASP A 143 3.86 -22.72 -9.20
C ASP A 143 4.75 -21.53 -8.83
N LEU A 144 4.55 -20.38 -9.50
CA LEU A 144 5.30 -19.15 -9.25
C LEU A 144 5.04 -18.59 -7.85
N SER A 145 3.79 -18.61 -7.39
CA SER A 145 3.39 -18.16 -6.04
C SER A 145 4.00 -19.03 -4.94
N THR A 146 3.91 -20.36 -5.07
CA THR A 146 4.49 -21.30 -4.07
C THR A 146 6.01 -21.23 -3.97
N ARG A 147 6.67 -20.65 -4.97
CA ARG A 147 8.12 -20.40 -5.02
C ARG A 147 8.52 -19.00 -4.54
N GLY A 148 7.58 -18.18 -4.08
CA GLY A 148 7.84 -16.83 -3.58
C GLY A 148 8.08 -15.77 -4.66
N ILE A 149 7.79 -16.05 -5.93
CA ILE A 149 8.17 -15.15 -7.04
C ILE A 149 7.28 -13.91 -7.14
N LEU A 150 6.02 -14.01 -6.71
CA LEU A 150 5.16 -12.83 -6.59
C LEU A 150 5.48 -12.09 -5.30
N ALA A 151 5.36 -10.77 -5.31
CA ALA A 151 5.59 -9.97 -4.11
C ALA A 151 4.52 -10.25 -3.05
N ASP A 152 4.95 -10.36 -1.80
CA ASP A 152 4.10 -10.47 -0.63
C ASP A 152 4.01 -9.09 0.05
N CYS A 153 2.80 -8.63 0.32
CA CYS A 153 2.53 -7.46 1.15
C CYS A 153 2.17 -7.90 2.57
N TYR A 154 2.94 -7.41 3.53
CA TYR A 154 2.76 -7.61 4.96
C TYR A 154 2.01 -6.42 5.51
N THR A 155 0.90 -6.63 6.20
CA THR A 155 0.07 -5.57 6.78
C THR A 155 -0.17 -5.80 8.26
N TYR A 156 -0.26 -4.72 9.05
CA TYR A 156 -0.49 -4.81 10.49
C TYR A 156 -1.23 -3.60 11.05
N ASN A 157 -1.85 -3.82 12.21
CA ASN A 157 -2.21 -2.77 13.15
C ASN A 157 -1.97 -3.26 14.61
N THR A 158 -1.62 -2.31 15.48
CA THR A 158 -1.27 -2.60 16.87
C THR A 158 -1.91 -1.57 17.78
N PHE A 159 -2.72 -2.03 18.73
CA PHE A 159 -3.28 -1.20 19.79
C PHE A 159 -2.15 -0.54 20.60
N VAL A 160 -2.27 0.76 20.85
CA VAL A 160 -1.33 1.52 21.68
C VAL A 160 -1.98 1.95 22.98
N SER A 161 -3.13 2.62 22.91
CA SER A 161 -3.73 3.24 24.10
C SER A 161 -5.23 3.51 23.93
N HIS A 162 -5.97 3.49 25.04
CA HIS A 162 -7.37 3.92 25.14
C HIS A 162 -7.59 4.61 26.50
N THR A 163 -7.73 5.93 26.50
CA THR A 163 -7.72 6.73 27.75
C THR A 163 -8.79 7.79 27.77
N TYR A 164 -9.33 8.06 28.96
CA TYR A 164 -10.31 9.13 29.16
C TYR A 164 -9.66 10.31 29.87
N ASN A 165 -9.68 11.48 29.24
CA ASN A 165 -9.22 12.73 29.82
C ASN A 165 -10.40 13.46 30.46
N LYS A 166 -10.46 13.44 31.80
CA LYS A 166 -11.54 14.07 32.59
C LYS A 166 -11.61 15.59 32.43
N SER A 167 -10.49 16.29 32.25
CA SER A 167 -10.52 17.76 32.13
C SER A 167 -11.02 18.24 30.77
N LYS A 168 -10.83 17.42 29.73
CA LYS A 168 -11.35 17.68 28.38
C LYS A 168 -12.70 17.03 28.11
N ASP A 169 -13.17 16.15 29.00
CA ASP A 169 -14.33 15.27 28.78
C ASP A 169 -14.24 14.55 27.43
N LYS A 170 -13.10 13.87 27.20
CA LYS A 170 -12.81 13.16 25.94
C LYS A 170 -12.18 11.81 26.19
N THR A 171 -12.62 10.79 25.45
CA THR A 171 -11.90 9.53 25.27
C THR A 171 -10.98 9.63 24.06
N TYR A 172 -9.75 9.12 24.19
CA TYR A 172 -8.74 9.01 23.16
C TYR A 172 -8.44 7.54 22.87
N PHE A 173 -8.26 7.20 21.60
CA PHE A 173 -7.81 5.89 21.13
C PHE A 173 -6.62 6.05 20.19
N ILE A 174 -5.55 5.29 20.44
CA ILE A 174 -4.32 5.36 19.66
C ILE A 174 -3.98 3.97 19.13
N CYS A 175 -3.71 3.87 17.84
CA CYS A 175 -3.34 2.64 17.17
C CYS A 175 -2.27 2.89 16.10
N ASN A 176 -1.27 2.01 16.04
CA ASN A 176 -0.29 2.00 14.96
C ASN A 176 -0.80 1.13 13.81
N TYR A 177 -0.47 1.50 12.59
CA TYR A 177 -0.76 0.71 11.39
C TYR A 177 0.39 0.80 10.39
N GLY A 178 0.47 -0.18 9.49
CA GLY A 178 1.43 -0.11 8.40
C GLY A 178 1.40 -1.31 7.48
N TRP A 179 2.18 -1.19 6.42
CA TRP A 179 2.39 -2.21 5.41
C TRP A 179 3.82 -2.19 4.88
N GLU A 180 4.26 -3.32 4.36
CA GLU A 180 5.54 -3.47 3.69
C GLU A 180 5.44 -4.58 2.64
N TRP A 181 5.86 -4.30 1.42
CA TRP A 181 6.12 -5.35 0.42
C TRP A 181 7.44 -6.04 0.75
N ASP A 182 7.68 -7.30 0.43
CA ASP A 182 9.02 -7.92 0.55
C ASP A 182 9.94 -7.52 -0.61
N LYS A 183 9.37 -7.50 -1.82
CA LYS A 183 10.00 -7.14 -3.10
C LYS A 183 9.09 -6.20 -3.89
N CYS A 184 9.56 -5.65 -5.00
CA CYS A 184 8.73 -4.82 -5.87
C CYS A 184 7.55 -5.65 -6.42
N PRO A 185 6.28 -5.23 -6.26
CA PRO A 185 5.15 -5.90 -6.93
C PRO A 185 5.26 -5.79 -8.46
N ASN A 186 4.56 -6.66 -9.21
CA ASN A 186 4.58 -6.57 -10.67
C ASN A 186 3.79 -5.36 -11.16
N TRP A 187 2.73 -5.00 -10.44
CA TRP A 187 1.97 -3.80 -10.68
C TRP A 187 2.27 -2.72 -9.66
N VAL A 188 2.39 -1.49 -10.16
CA VAL A 188 2.69 -0.30 -9.38
C VAL A 188 1.75 0.82 -9.82
N LEU A 189 0.45 0.59 -9.64
CA LEU A 189 -0.62 1.56 -9.96
C LEU A 189 -0.92 2.44 -8.73
N THR A 190 -2.18 2.81 -8.50
CA THR A 190 -2.58 3.59 -7.33
C THR A 190 -3.08 2.68 -6.21
N ASP A 191 -2.38 2.66 -5.08
CA ASP A 191 -2.74 1.87 -3.90
C ASP A 191 -3.41 2.76 -2.83
N CYS A 192 -4.02 2.12 -1.82
CA CYS A 192 -4.67 2.82 -0.72
C CYS A 192 -4.42 2.17 0.63
N ALA A 193 -4.03 2.97 1.61
CA ALA A 193 -4.04 2.62 3.02
C ALA A 193 -5.35 3.14 3.66
N GLY A 194 -6.24 2.24 4.03
CA GLY A 194 -7.56 2.54 4.57
C GLY A 194 -7.70 2.24 6.05
N LEU A 195 -8.39 3.12 6.78
CA LEU A 195 -8.72 2.99 8.19
C LEU A 195 -10.22 3.14 8.38
N GLY A 196 -10.75 2.42 9.36
CA GLY A 196 -12.14 2.54 9.76
C GLY A 196 -12.37 2.21 11.21
N TRP A 197 -13.30 2.90 11.87
CA TRP A 197 -13.56 2.73 13.30
C TRP A 197 -15.04 2.87 13.66
N ASN A 198 -15.45 2.27 14.78
CA ASN A 198 -16.81 2.45 15.28
C ASN A 198 -16.97 3.72 16.14
N HIS A 199 -18.23 4.08 16.41
CA HIS A 199 -18.64 5.26 17.18
C HIS A 199 -18.22 6.59 16.56
N ASP A 200 -18.55 7.70 17.21
CA ASP A 200 -18.31 9.07 16.75
C ASP A 200 -16.90 9.56 17.14
N PHE A 201 -15.91 8.69 16.97
CA PHE A 201 -14.51 9.04 17.09
C PHE A 201 -14.08 9.85 15.86
N HIS A 202 -13.19 10.82 16.07
CA HIS A 202 -12.64 11.69 15.02
C HIS A 202 -11.12 11.82 15.18
N PRO A 203 -10.33 11.89 14.09
CA PRO A 203 -8.90 12.17 14.17
C PRO A 203 -8.60 13.42 15.02
N ASP A 204 -7.73 13.30 16.01
CA ASP A 204 -7.35 14.39 16.94
C ASP A 204 -5.82 14.46 17.09
N ASP A 205 -5.24 15.57 16.65
CA ASP A 205 -3.80 15.85 16.69
C ASP A 205 -3.34 16.46 18.04
N ALA A 206 -4.23 16.55 19.03
CA ALA A 206 -3.93 17.19 20.33
C ALA A 206 -2.97 16.39 21.22
N VAL A 207 -2.64 15.15 20.86
CA VAL A 207 -1.69 14.30 21.60
C VAL A 207 -0.29 14.43 21.03
N ASP A 208 -0.14 14.34 19.71
CA ASP A 208 1.11 14.50 19.00
C ASP A 208 0.82 15.00 17.58
N SER A 209 1.56 16.01 17.12
CA SER A 209 1.39 16.58 15.78
C SER A 209 1.81 15.64 14.66
N ASP A 210 2.56 14.58 14.95
CA ASP A 210 2.94 13.54 13.99
C ASP A 210 1.95 12.37 13.92
N TYR A 211 0.92 12.36 14.78
CA TYR A 211 -0.21 11.45 14.62
C TYR A 211 -1.10 11.88 13.46
N ASN A 212 -1.95 10.94 13.02
CA ASN A 212 -2.84 11.10 11.88
C ASN A 212 -2.07 11.50 10.60
N LYS A 213 -0.87 10.94 10.45
CA LYS A 213 -0.04 11.02 9.26
C LYS A 213 0.37 9.63 8.81
N THR A 214 0.39 9.43 7.50
CA THR A 214 0.98 8.26 6.86
C THR A 214 2.33 8.63 6.28
N PHE A 215 3.37 7.99 6.78
CA PHE A 215 4.74 8.07 6.27
C PHE A 215 4.96 6.93 5.28
N LYS A 216 5.54 7.23 4.11
CA LYS A 216 5.79 6.24 3.05
C LYS A 216 7.25 6.28 2.61
N THR A 217 7.82 5.10 2.39
CA THR A 217 9.18 4.92 1.87
C THR A 217 9.11 4.43 0.43
N TYR A 218 9.72 5.20 -0.47
CA TYR A 218 9.91 4.85 -1.87
C TYR A 218 11.32 4.30 -2.06
N VAL A 219 11.46 3.27 -2.89
CA VAL A 219 12.72 2.62 -3.22
C VAL A 219 12.93 2.64 -4.73
N ASN A 220 14.13 2.97 -5.20
CA ASN A 220 14.46 2.92 -6.62
C ASN A 220 14.61 1.46 -7.08
N GLN A 221 13.97 1.10 -8.19
CA GLN A 221 13.93 -0.25 -8.75
C GLN A 221 15.29 -0.74 -9.29
N GLY A 222 16.20 0.16 -9.63
CA GLY A 222 17.56 -0.15 -10.08
C GLY A 222 18.65 0.14 -9.04
N ASN A 223 18.28 0.63 -7.85
CA ASN A 223 19.18 0.88 -6.73
C ASN A 223 18.39 0.96 -5.42
N ALA A 224 18.24 -0.15 -4.72
CA ALA A 224 17.45 -0.28 -3.50
C ALA A 224 17.95 0.61 -2.35
N SER A 225 19.20 1.07 -2.42
CA SER A 225 19.78 1.99 -1.44
C SER A 225 19.29 3.44 -1.63
N ASP A 226 18.83 3.81 -2.83
CA ASP A 226 18.24 5.11 -3.09
C ASP A 226 16.78 5.14 -2.65
N LYS A 227 16.56 5.76 -1.49
CA LYS A 227 15.26 5.86 -0.83
C LYS A 227 14.77 7.30 -0.80
N LYS A 228 13.46 7.46 -0.92
CA LYS A 228 12.76 8.75 -0.74
C LYS A 228 11.59 8.58 0.23
N TYR A 229 11.19 9.68 0.85
CA TYR A 229 10.18 9.65 1.90
C TYR A 229 9.10 10.70 1.64
N THR A 230 7.84 10.30 1.80
CA THR A 230 6.71 11.23 1.77
C THR A 230 5.89 11.09 3.03
N THR A 231 5.16 12.15 3.33
CA THR A 231 4.21 12.18 4.44
C THR A 231 2.91 12.78 3.94
N LYS A 232 1.79 12.24 4.40
CA LYS A 232 0.46 12.79 4.12
C LYS A 232 -0.38 12.76 5.39
N HIS A 233 -1.03 13.87 5.71
CA HIS A 233 -2.06 13.88 6.74
C HIS A 233 -3.27 13.07 6.29
N ILE A 234 -3.79 12.26 7.20
CA ILE A 234 -5.04 11.54 7.02
C ILE A 234 -6.14 12.28 7.77
N TYR A 235 -7.21 12.59 7.05
CA TYR A 235 -8.41 13.21 7.59
C TYR A 235 -9.54 12.21 7.53
N GLU A 236 -10.52 12.39 8.42
CA GLU A 236 -11.76 11.64 8.29
C GLU A 236 -12.45 12.01 6.98
N LYS A 237 -12.93 10.97 6.30
CA LYS A 237 -13.75 11.05 5.11
C LYS A 237 -15.22 10.98 5.53
N GLU A 238 -16.00 10.10 4.93
CA GLU A 238 -17.39 9.85 5.32
C GLU A 238 -17.47 8.64 6.24
N LEU A 239 -18.42 8.67 7.19
CA LEU A 239 -18.81 7.50 7.98
C LEU A 239 -17.63 6.85 8.73
N GLN A 240 -16.85 7.67 9.44
CA GLN A 240 -15.80 7.23 10.37
C GLN A 240 -14.68 6.40 9.72
N THR A 241 -14.37 6.76 8.47
CA THR A 241 -13.25 6.21 7.69
C THR A 241 -12.16 7.27 7.49
N ALA A 242 -10.93 6.84 7.25
CA ALA A 242 -9.87 7.67 6.70
C ALA A 242 -9.08 6.88 5.65
N GLU A 243 -8.48 7.58 4.69
CA GLU A 243 -7.71 6.93 3.65
C GLU A 243 -6.48 7.74 3.24
N ASP A 244 -5.45 7.02 2.82
CA ASP A 244 -4.35 7.54 2.06
C ASP A 244 -4.23 6.78 0.73
N GLN A 245 -4.80 7.35 -0.33
CA GLN A 245 -4.52 6.95 -1.70
C GLN A 245 -3.20 7.56 -2.18
N PHE A 246 -2.37 6.75 -2.83
CA PHE A 246 -1.09 7.16 -3.37
C PHE A 246 -0.71 6.33 -4.59
N ASP A 247 -0.02 6.96 -5.54
CA ASP A 247 0.56 6.24 -6.66
C ASP A 247 1.78 5.47 -6.17
N MET A 248 1.78 4.16 -6.41
CA MET A 248 2.90 3.28 -6.09
C MET A 248 4.14 3.73 -6.83
N ASN A 249 4.00 4.13 -8.10
CA ASN A 249 5.05 4.79 -8.88
C ASN A 249 4.74 6.28 -9.08
N GLY A 250 5.70 7.08 -9.56
CA GLY A 250 5.36 8.38 -10.14
C GLY A 250 5.51 9.61 -9.25
N PHE A 251 5.43 9.52 -7.91
CA PHE A 251 5.71 10.69 -7.06
C PHE A 251 7.14 11.21 -7.25
N TYR A 252 8.11 10.29 -7.40
CA TYR A 252 9.52 10.59 -7.69
C TYR A 252 9.95 10.10 -9.08
N GLY A 253 8.99 9.79 -9.97
CA GLY A 253 9.23 9.18 -11.28
C GLY A 253 8.91 7.69 -11.32
N SER A 254 8.94 7.11 -12.52
CA SER A 254 8.61 5.70 -12.79
C SER A 254 9.58 4.69 -12.18
N ASP A 255 10.78 5.15 -11.83
CA ASP A 255 11.87 4.29 -11.35
C ASP A 255 11.76 3.98 -9.86
N TYR A 256 10.84 4.63 -9.15
CA TYR A 256 10.57 4.36 -7.74
C TYR A 256 9.26 3.61 -7.56
N TYR A 257 9.19 2.82 -6.49
CA TYR A 257 7.94 2.26 -5.98
C TYR A 257 7.81 2.44 -4.47
N VAL A 258 6.59 2.50 -3.94
CA VAL A 258 6.35 2.48 -2.49
C VAL A 258 6.64 1.08 -1.94
N LYS A 259 7.74 0.94 -1.19
CA LYS A 259 8.11 -0.31 -0.50
C LYS A 259 7.26 -0.52 0.74
N SER A 260 7.06 0.53 1.52
CA SER A 260 6.40 0.46 2.81
C SER A 260 5.75 1.78 3.21
N GLY A 261 4.81 1.68 4.15
CA GLY A 261 4.26 2.84 4.83
C GLY A 261 3.74 2.50 6.22
N SER A 262 3.65 3.52 7.06
CA SER A 262 3.20 3.38 8.45
C SER A 262 2.66 4.69 8.99
N GLY A 263 1.82 4.60 10.00
CA GLY A 263 1.34 5.75 10.75
C GLY A 263 0.80 5.36 12.12
N THR A 264 0.46 6.41 12.87
CA THR A 264 -0.25 6.29 14.14
C THR A 264 -1.54 7.10 14.02
N ILE A 265 -2.69 6.43 14.13
CA ILE A 265 -3.98 7.11 14.21
C ILE A 265 -4.28 7.41 15.67
N CYS A 266 -4.63 8.65 15.95
CA CYS A 266 -5.17 9.11 17.22
C CYS A 266 -6.57 9.64 16.99
N LEU A 267 -7.55 8.93 17.56
CA LEU A 267 -8.95 9.26 17.50
C LEU A 267 -9.41 9.81 18.85
N SER A 268 -10.33 10.78 18.86
CA SER A 268 -10.99 11.24 20.07
C SER A 268 -12.50 11.32 19.90
N GLN A 269 -13.24 11.10 21.00
CA GLN A 269 -14.68 11.30 21.09
C GLN A 269 -15.01 12.02 22.40
N THR A 270 -15.99 12.93 22.39
CA THR A 270 -16.49 13.57 23.62
C THR A 270 -17.22 12.57 24.51
N GLY A 271 -17.02 12.71 25.81
CA GLY A 271 -17.57 11.84 26.83
C GLY A 271 -16.70 10.62 27.09
N LYS A 272 -17.19 9.78 28.01
CA LYS A 272 -16.54 8.53 28.39
C LYS A 272 -17.08 7.39 27.54
N VAL A 273 -16.32 7.02 26.51
CA VAL A 273 -16.57 5.84 25.66
C VAL A 273 -15.72 4.68 26.17
N ASN A 274 -16.30 3.48 26.22
CA ASN A 274 -15.66 2.30 26.82
C ASN A 274 -15.15 1.29 25.78
N ASP A 275 -15.67 1.32 24.56
CA ASP A 275 -15.32 0.39 23.50
C ASP A 275 -14.96 1.14 22.21
N VAL A 276 -13.94 0.63 21.52
CA VAL A 276 -13.50 1.14 20.23
C VAL A 276 -12.92 -0.02 19.43
N LYS A 277 -13.28 -0.08 18.16
CA LYS A 277 -12.84 -1.03 17.16
C LYS A 277 -12.21 -0.22 16.04
N LEU A 278 -11.03 -0.65 15.61
CA LEU A 278 -10.36 -0.08 14.45
C LEU A 278 -9.92 -1.20 13.51
N SER A 279 -10.18 -0.99 12.22
CA SER A 279 -9.73 -1.83 11.13
C SER A 279 -8.76 -1.05 10.26
N PHE A 280 -7.66 -1.69 9.87
CA PHE A 280 -6.73 -1.19 8.86
C PHE A 280 -6.77 -2.14 7.65
N LYS A 281 -6.94 -1.61 6.45
CA LYS A 281 -6.92 -2.41 5.21
C LYS A 281 -5.97 -1.75 4.21
N TYR A 282 -5.23 -2.57 3.48
CA TYR A 282 -4.38 -2.13 2.39
C TYR A 282 -5.01 -2.60 1.08
N GLY A 283 -5.25 -1.70 0.14
CA GLY A 283 -5.73 -2.05 -1.19
C GLY A 283 -4.65 -1.87 -2.23
N HIS A 284 -4.39 -2.95 -2.96
CA HIS A 284 -3.43 -3.00 -4.05
C HIS A 284 -4.14 -3.02 -5.40
N ASN A 285 -3.88 -2.02 -6.24
CA ASN A 285 -4.52 -1.93 -7.54
C ASN A 285 -3.75 -2.68 -8.61
N GLN A 286 -4.44 -3.63 -9.23
CA GLN A 286 -3.91 -4.47 -10.27
C GLN A 286 -4.56 -4.20 -11.65
N PHE A 287 -5.78 -3.64 -11.69
CA PHE A 287 -6.69 -3.85 -12.83
C PHE A 287 -7.58 -2.70 -13.28
N GLY A 288 -7.57 -1.53 -12.63
CA GLY A 288 -8.61 -0.55 -12.93
C GLY A 288 -8.61 0.69 -12.05
N PRO A 289 -9.75 1.38 -11.86
CA PRO A 289 -9.78 2.73 -11.28
C PRO A 289 -9.19 2.79 -9.86
N ALA A 290 -8.92 4.01 -9.40
CA ALA A 290 -8.25 4.26 -8.13
C ALA A 290 -8.93 3.56 -6.94
N VAL A 291 -8.12 2.98 -6.06
CA VAL A 291 -8.57 2.27 -4.85
C VAL A 291 -9.10 3.27 -3.84
N SER A 292 -10.28 3.05 -3.27
CA SER A 292 -10.83 3.94 -2.24
C SER A 292 -11.55 3.21 -1.11
N VAL A 293 -11.60 3.83 0.06
CA VAL A 293 -12.35 3.36 1.22
C VAL A 293 -13.82 3.79 1.11
N SER A 294 -14.71 2.85 1.38
CA SER A 294 -16.18 3.00 1.42
C SER A 294 -16.78 2.35 2.67
N TYR A 295 -18.01 2.75 3.00
CA TYR A 295 -18.76 2.20 4.12
C TYR A 295 -19.69 1.05 3.67
N PRO A 296 -19.91 -0.02 4.47
CA PRO A 296 -19.29 -0.31 5.77
C PRO A 296 -17.93 -1.01 5.64
N TRP A 297 -16.85 -0.27 5.91
CA TRP A 297 -15.48 -0.77 6.15
C TRP A 297 -14.79 -1.56 5.02
N GLY A 298 -15.17 -1.29 3.76
CA GLY A 298 -14.62 -1.95 2.57
C GLY A 298 -13.67 -1.03 1.78
N VAL A 299 -12.52 -1.55 1.38
CA VAL A 299 -11.66 -0.93 0.35
C VAL A 299 -12.15 -1.46 -1.01
N SER A 300 -12.52 -0.56 -1.92
CA SER A 300 -13.23 -0.85 -3.19
C SER A 300 -12.41 -1.64 -4.21
N PHE A 301 -11.09 -1.72 -4.07
CA PHE A 301 -10.26 -2.45 -5.03
C PHE A 301 -9.06 -3.06 -4.33
N GLY A 302 -9.03 -4.39 -4.31
CA GLY A 302 -7.90 -5.15 -3.83
C GLY A 302 -7.96 -5.42 -2.33
N LEU A 303 -7.96 -6.72 -2.04
CA LEU A 303 -7.65 -7.34 -0.76
C LEU A 303 -8.75 -7.27 0.29
N ASP A 304 -9.18 -8.46 0.74
CA ASP A 304 -9.45 -8.64 2.17
C ASP A 304 -8.17 -8.21 2.87
N GLY A 305 -8.10 -6.94 3.30
CA GLY A 305 -6.94 -6.42 4.01
C GLY A 305 -6.65 -7.25 5.27
N ALA A 306 -5.66 -6.84 6.05
CA ALA A 306 -5.63 -7.26 7.45
C ALA A 306 -6.90 -6.80 8.18
N GLU A 307 -8.01 -7.53 8.04
CA GLU A 307 -9.14 -7.35 8.92
C GLU A 307 -8.73 -7.92 10.27
N THR A 308 -8.17 -7.02 11.07
CA THR A 308 -8.07 -7.15 12.49
C THR A 308 -9.19 -6.31 13.05
N ILE A 309 -10.27 -6.97 13.45
CA ILE A 309 -11.21 -6.37 14.37
C ILE A 309 -10.54 -6.45 15.74
N PHE A 310 -9.94 -5.35 16.21
CA PHE A 310 -9.58 -5.27 17.63
C PHE A 310 -10.87 -5.30 18.45
N GLN A 311 -11.13 -6.44 19.11
CA GLN A 311 -12.15 -6.60 20.14
C GLN A 311 -11.41 -6.97 21.43
N PRO A 312 -11.03 -6.00 22.28
CA PRO A 312 -10.40 -6.35 23.55
C PRO A 312 -11.39 -7.13 24.42
N ASP A 313 -10.94 -8.26 24.98
CA ASP A 313 -11.74 -9.09 25.89
C ASP A 313 -12.03 -8.37 27.22
N GLU A 314 -11.12 -7.50 27.69
CA GLU A 314 -11.31 -6.60 28.83
C GLU A 314 -10.52 -5.28 28.66
N ILE A 315 -11.10 -4.21 29.20
CA ILE A 315 -10.61 -2.83 29.15
C ILE A 315 -9.55 -2.63 30.24
N VAL A 316 -8.30 -2.30 29.87
CA VAL A 316 -7.30 -1.85 30.84
C VAL A 316 -7.40 -0.33 30.99
N TYR A 317 -8.01 0.11 32.09
CA TYR A 317 -8.00 1.51 32.51
C TYR A 317 -6.59 1.93 32.90
N ASN A 318 -5.99 2.85 32.15
CA ASN A 318 -4.84 3.62 32.63
C ASN A 318 -5.10 5.10 32.33
N ASP A 319 -5.08 5.94 33.36
CA ASP A 319 -5.13 7.39 33.22
C ASP A 319 -3.82 7.88 32.57
N PHE A 320 -3.71 7.89 31.24
CA PHE A 320 -2.65 8.65 30.57
C PHE A 320 -3.14 9.32 29.30
N ALA A 321 -3.49 10.59 29.42
CA ALA A 321 -3.44 11.55 28.33
C ALA A 321 -2.40 12.61 28.69
N THR A 322 -1.12 12.30 28.48
CA THR A 322 -0.06 13.31 28.29
C THR A 322 1.13 12.63 27.64
N VAL A 323 1.52 13.08 26.45
CA VAL A 323 2.94 13.21 26.14
C VAL A 323 3.19 14.71 26.03
N LYS A 324 4.17 15.19 26.79
CA LYS A 324 4.61 16.58 26.76
C LYS A 324 5.16 16.94 25.39
#